data_AF-A0A0R3F591-F1
#
_entry.id   AF-A0A0R3F591-F1
#
_cell.length_a   1.000
_cell.length_b   1.000
_cell.length_c   1.000
_cell.angle_alpha   90.00
_cell.angle_beta   90.00
_cell.angle_gamma   90.00
#
_symmetry.space_group_name_H-M   'P 1'
#
loop_
_entity.id
_entity.type
_entity.pdbx_description
1 polymer ?
#
loop_
_entity_poly.entity_id
_entity_poly.type
_entity_poly.pdbx_seq_one_letter_code
_entity_poly.pdbx_strand_id
1 'polypeptide(L)'
;MTRIRTGIGRWGWILAAVLTVVVVAGGVTATILLVRRSDTPSVGGPDVVGVDPQYLLAPIKSTQPTTGWTFRLQDAIPGATGSLAYFGPVIANRAYYIATDTPRGPGAYAATRQWVFGLDLATGKFALAPVELPGDSQCFVNGPTTILCLADSSSPVGRHAWVIDSTSGAIIHSGPTNLSPYNTKHGPVVQQYGAYALVTVDKPEFGETGWYGVDSNAELTWHVPSAGNPIYGGEVFSPDWPTPTMADTDREVQVDGKTQTEYIVFSLADGAVFHDKEYPASGPAWVTADGFVTYVRVDSKSAIAFYDNTGKRINLIKQDGKNRLSLFSPSHYGLPIVLDETPSGEETWNVYDTRGQKLVALHGIEGYARASAATEGRIVGSHVFFAPGEHETGEAPTWTQVDLKTGKPGTSCNKMDLGVPGYLASDGKVVITRPWNTVGAKEDHVNAVDTSTCAVLWDIPIPMGDDRIYRRGNTIVQNSDTELKQIVVS
;
A
#
# COMPACT_ATOMS: atom_id res chain seq x y z
N MET A 1 50.42 -61.35 0.20
CA MET A 1 49.04 -60.83 0.24
C MET A 1 48.90 -59.97 1.49
N THR A 2 48.87 -58.65 1.33
CA THR A 2 48.73 -57.72 2.46
C THR A 2 47.72 -56.65 2.05
N ARG A 3 46.50 -56.75 2.61
CA ARG A 3 45.44 -55.74 2.50
C ARG A 3 45.70 -54.64 3.52
N ILE A 4 45.80 -53.39 3.06
CA ILE A 4 45.68 -52.20 3.91
C ILE A 4 44.21 -51.74 3.83
N ARG A 5 43.50 -51.83 4.95
CA ARG A 5 42.17 -51.25 5.17
C ARG A 5 42.38 -49.79 5.61
N THR A 6 42.00 -48.83 4.77
CA THR A 6 41.83 -47.42 5.19
C THR A 6 40.40 -47.23 5.69
N GLY A 7 40.26 -47.11 7.01
CA GLY A 7 39.01 -46.75 7.67
C GLY A 7 38.73 -45.25 7.48
N ILE A 8 37.86 -44.93 6.53
CA ILE A 8 37.16 -43.62 6.51
C ILE A 8 36.08 -43.73 7.59
N GLY A 9 36.49 -43.41 8.82
CA GLY A 9 35.66 -43.52 10.01
C GLY A 9 34.50 -42.51 10.02
N ARG A 10 33.47 -42.83 10.81
CA ARG A 10 32.25 -42.05 11.14
C ARG A 10 32.42 -40.53 11.24
N TRP A 11 33.63 -40.05 11.53
CA TRP A 11 34.02 -38.64 11.59
C TRP A 11 33.90 -37.88 10.26
N GLY A 12 34.14 -38.53 9.12
CA GLY A 12 34.02 -37.87 7.80
C GLY A 12 32.59 -37.45 7.47
N TRP A 13 31.61 -38.26 7.87
CA TRP A 13 30.18 -37.97 7.67
C TRP A 13 29.66 -36.87 8.61
N ILE A 14 30.17 -36.81 9.84
CA ILE A 14 29.80 -35.77 10.80
C ILE A 14 30.33 -34.40 10.34
N LEU A 15 31.57 -34.35 9.87
CA LEU A 15 32.15 -33.11 9.33
C LEU A 15 31.41 -32.62 8.08
N ALA A 16 31.04 -33.52 7.17
CA ALA A 16 30.24 -33.18 6.00
C ALA A 16 28.85 -32.63 6.38
N ALA A 17 28.16 -33.27 7.33
CA ALA A 17 26.84 -32.83 7.78
C ALA A 17 26.89 -31.45 8.46
N VAL A 18 27.89 -31.19 9.30
CA VAL A 18 28.07 -29.89 9.96
C VAL A 18 28.37 -28.80 8.93
N LEU A 19 29.23 -29.07 7.94
CA LEU A 19 29.51 -28.11 6.88
C LEU A 19 28.27 -27.78 6.05
N THR A 20 27.46 -28.77 5.70
CA THR A 20 26.21 -28.55 4.96
C THR A 20 25.23 -27.71 5.77
N VAL A 21 25.07 -27.98 7.08
CA VAL A 21 24.18 -27.18 7.94
C VAL A 21 24.67 -25.73 8.07
N VAL A 22 25.98 -25.52 8.21
CA VAL A 22 26.55 -24.15 8.29
C VAL A 22 26.41 -23.41 6.96
N VAL A 23 26.58 -24.07 5.82
CA VAL A 23 26.41 -23.45 4.49
C VAL A 23 24.94 -23.14 4.22
N VAL A 24 24.01 -24.04 4.58
CA VAL A 24 22.58 -23.81 4.42
C VAL A 24 22.09 -22.71 5.36
N ALA A 25 22.47 -22.74 6.64
CA ALA A 25 22.12 -21.68 7.60
C ALA A 25 22.73 -20.34 7.20
N GLY A 26 24.00 -20.31 6.76
CA GLY A 26 24.67 -19.12 6.27
C GLY A 26 24.04 -18.56 5.00
N GLY A 27 23.66 -19.43 4.06
CA GLY A 27 22.98 -19.07 2.82
C GLY A 27 21.57 -18.53 3.05
N VAL A 28 20.79 -19.16 3.92
CA VAL A 28 19.45 -18.68 4.32
C VAL A 28 19.56 -17.34 5.04
N THR A 29 20.50 -17.19 5.99
CA THR A 29 20.70 -15.92 6.71
C THR A 29 21.15 -14.80 5.78
N ALA A 30 22.06 -15.07 4.85
CA ALA A 30 22.53 -14.10 3.86
C ALA A 30 21.41 -13.70 2.87
N THR A 31 20.56 -14.65 2.48
CA THR A 31 19.41 -14.37 1.61
C THR A 31 18.35 -13.55 2.34
N ILE A 32 18.04 -13.86 3.61
CA ILE A 32 17.15 -13.05 4.46
C ILE A 32 17.73 -11.64 4.66
N LEU A 33 19.04 -11.50 4.89
CA LEU A 33 19.69 -10.20 5.03
C LEU A 33 19.72 -9.41 3.71
N LEU A 34 19.88 -10.08 2.57
CA LEU A 34 19.82 -9.46 1.24
C LEU A 34 18.39 -9.08 0.84
N VAL A 35 17.38 -9.86 1.22
CA VAL A 35 15.96 -9.53 1.06
C VAL A 35 15.57 -8.37 1.99
N ARG A 36 16.11 -8.32 3.22
CA ARG A 36 16.01 -7.15 4.11
C ARG A 36 16.74 -5.92 3.57
N ARG A 37 17.79 -6.12 2.77
CA ARG A 37 18.50 -5.09 2.00
C ARG A 37 17.92 -4.89 0.60
N SER A 38 16.62 -5.10 0.44
CA SER A 38 15.90 -4.41 -0.63
C SER A 38 16.09 -2.92 -0.34
N ASP A 39 17.10 -2.31 -0.97
CA ASP A 39 17.42 -0.89 -0.90
C ASP A 39 16.23 -0.15 -1.52
N THR A 40 15.15 0.00 -0.75
CA THR A 40 14.20 1.06 -1.00
C THR A 40 14.98 2.34 -0.72
N PRO A 41 15.28 3.17 -1.73
CA PRO A 41 15.95 4.44 -1.47
C PRO A 41 15.13 5.20 -0.44
N SER A 42 15.79 5.66 0.64
CA SER A 42 15.12 6.47 1.65
C SER A 42 14.46 7.66 0.97
N VAL A 43 13.18 7.87 1.27
CA VAL A 43 12.35 8.94 0.68
C VAL A 43 12.76 10.33 1.20
N GLY A 44 13.57 10.36 2.26
CA GLY A 44 14.06 11.59 2.89
C GLY A 44 15.59 11.71 2.81
N GLY A 45 16.12 12.25 1.71
CA GLY A 45 17.43 12.92 1.75
C GLY A 45 17.36 14.14 2.69
N PRO A 46 18.48 14.62 3.28
CA PRO A 46 18.48 15.80 4.14
C PRO A 46 17.92 17.08 3.48
N ASP A 47 17.86 17.12 2.15
CA ASP A 47 17.38 18.28 1.37
C ASP A 47 15.96 18.11 0.79
N VAL A 48 15.31 16.94 0.99
CA VAL A 48 13.96 16.67 0.47
C VAL A 48 12.94 17.07 1.52
N VAL A 49 12.06 18.02 1.17
CA VAL A 49 10.94 18.45 2.02
C VAL A 49 9.63 18.09 1.33
N GLY A 50 8.82 17.26 1.98
CA GLY A 50 7.56 16.76 1.44
C GLY A 50 7.72 15.41 0.74
N VAL A 51 7.14 15.27 -0.46
CA VAL A 51 7.21 14.06 -1.28
C VAL A 51 8.54 14.00 -2.04
N ASP A 52 9.17 12.82 -2.10
CA ASP A 52 10.33 12.59 -2.95
C ASP A 52 9.95 12.67 -4.46
N PRO A 53 10.64 13.52 -5.25
CA PRO A 53 10.39 13.67 -6.68
C PRO A 53 10.36 12.38 -7.49
N GLN A 54 11.01 11.29 -7.05
CA GLN A 54 10.96 10.01 -7.77
C GLN A 54 9.55 9.40 -7.82
N TYR A 55 8.70 9.73 -6.85
CA TYR A 55 7.29 9.31 -6.77
C TYR A 55 6.32 10.37 -7.29
N LEU A 56 6.81 11.43 -7.93
CA LEU A 56 5.96 12.40 -8.61
C LEU A 56 5.91 12.10 -10.11
N LEU A 57 4.86 12.56 -10.77
CA LEU A 57 4.82 12.56 -12.22
C LEU A 57 5.88 13.51 -12.79
N ALA A 58 6.26 13.27 -14.04
CA ALA A 58 6.94 14.30 -14.83
C ALA A 58 6.07 15.57 -14.90
N PRO A 59 6.67 16.76 -15.12
CA PRO A 59 5.94 18.03 -15.12
C PRO A 59 4.68 17.98 -15.98
N ILE A 60 3.53 18.29 -15.39
CA ILE A 60 2.24 18.25 -16.05
C ILE A 60 2.09 19.50 -16.92
N LYS A 61 1.80 19.30 -18.21
CA LYS A 61 1.59 20.37 -19.18
C LYS A 61 0.23 21.04 -19.01
N SER A 62 0.16 22.30 -19.43
CA SER A 62 -1.08 23.07 -19.49
C SER A 62 -1.97 22.77 -20.70
N THR A 63 -1.50 21.96 -21.64
CA THR A 63 -2.27 21.55 -22.83
C THR A 63 -3.09 20.31 -22.53
N GLN A 64 -4.22 20.14 -23.24
CA GLN A 64 -5.03 18.93 -23.16
C GLN A 64 -4.17 17.66 -23.35
N PRO A 65 -4.33 16.64 -22.47
CA PRO A 65 -3.57 15.40 -22.58
C PRO A 65 -3.82 14.68 -23.90
N THR A 66 -2.80 13.99 -24.40
CA THR A 66 -2.90 13.15 -25.59
C THR A 66 -2.89 11.67 -25.22
N THR A 67 -3.43 10.82 -26.10
CA THR A 67 -3.27 9.37 -25.94
C THR A 67 -1.85 8.95 -26.32
N GLY A 68 -1.21 8.19 -25.44
CA GLY A 68 0.08 7.55 -25.69
C GLY A 68 -0.10 6.17 -26.31
N TRP A 69 0.42 5.13 -25.65
CA TRP A 69 0.13 3.75 -26.06
C TRP A 69 -1.33 3.36 -25.76
N THR A 70 -1.83 2.41 -26.54
CA THR A 70 -3.14 1.80 -26.37
C THR A 70 -2.99 0.28 -26.37
N PHE A 71 -3.63 -0.37 -25.41
CA PHE A 71 -3.74 -1.82 -25.33
C PHE A 71 -5.21 -2.21 -25.49
N ARG A 72 -5.49 -3.09 -26.44
CA ARG A 72 -6.83 -3.63 -26.71
C ARG A 72 -6.83 -5.11 -26.38
N LEU A 73 -7.74 -5.50 -25.50
CA LEU A 73 -7.76 -6.85 -24.95
C LEU A 73 -7.87 -7.92 -26.05
N GLN A 74 -8.80 -7.74 -26.98
CA GLN A 74 -9.07 -8.71 -28.06
C GLN A 74 -7.92 -8.83 -29.07
N ASP A 75 -7.16 -7.76 -29.28
CA ASP A 75 -6.02 -7.74 -30.19
C ASP A 75 -4.80 -8.43 -29.55
N ALA A 76 -4.65 -8.27 -28.23
CA ALA A 76 -3.49 -8.74 -27.49
C ALA A 76 -3.64 -10.18 -26.95
N ILE A 77 -4.86 -10.58 -26.58
CA ILE A 77 -5.17 -11.89 -26.00
C ILE A 77 -6.36 -12.51 -26.75
N PRO A 78 -6.12 -13.28 -27.82
CA PRO A 78 -7.19 -13.93 -28.56
C PRO A 78 -8.03 -14.84 -27.67
N GLY A 79 -9.33 -14.52 -27.54
CA GLY A 79 -10.28 -15.28 -26.73
C GLY A 79 -10.71 -14.60 -25.42
N ALA A 80 -10.02 -13.54 -24.99
CA ALA A 80 -10.45 -12.69 -23.90
C ALA A 80 -11.49 -11.69 -24.39
N THR A 81 -12.76 -11.98 -24.13
CA THR A 81 -13.92 -11.18 -24.58
C THR A 81 -14.72 -10.58 -23.43
N GLY A 82 -14.32 -10.84 -22.19
CA GLY A 82 -14.93 -10.34 -20.98
C GLY A 82 -14.35 -9.00 -20.57
N SER A 83 -14.05 -8.87 -19.28
CA SER A 83 -13.57 -7.65 -18.65
C SER A 83 -12.08 -7.68 -18.37
N LEU A 84 -11.53 -6.51 -18.04
CA LEU A 84 -10.15 -6.28 -17.65
C LEU A 84 -10.13 -5.67 -16.25
N ALA A 85 -9.38 -6.27 -15.34
CA ALA A 85 -9.26 -5.82 -13.96
C ALA A 85 -7.80 -5.69 -13.55
N TYR A 86 -7.45 -4.58 -12.91
CA TYR A 86 -6.13 -4.34 -12.34
C TYR A 86 -6.04 -4.96 -10.93
N PHE A 87 -4.87 -5.47 -10.54
CA PHE A 87 -4.63 -5.94 -9.18
C PHE A 87 -3.21 -5.63 -8.69
N GLY A 88 -3.05 -5.58 -7.36
CA GLY A 88 -1.77 -5.34 -6.69
C GLY A 88 -1.20 -3.92 -6.84
N PRO A 89 0.00 -3.65 -6.33
CA PRO A 89 0.75 -2.43 -6.64
C PRO A 89 1.54 -2.57 -7.95
N VAL A 90 2.08 -1.45 -8.44
CA VAL A 90 3.05 -1.45 -9.54
C VAL A 90 4.42 -1.88 -9.01
N ILE A 91 5.01 -2.91 -9.62
CA ILE A 91 6.34 -3.44 -9.27
C ILE A 91 7.27 -3.27 -10.45
N ALA A 92 8.40 -2.58 -10.27
CA ALA A 92 9.41 -2.38 -11.31
C ALA A 92 8.82 -1.88 -12.66
N ASN A 93 7.93 -0.88 -12.61
CA ASN A 93 7.19 -0.32 -13.76
C ASN A 93 6.21 -1.28 -14.45
N ARG A 94 5.86 -2.40 -13.80
CA ARG A 94 4.89 -3.38 -14.29
C ARG A 94 3.57 -3.24 -13.54
N ALA A 95 2.48 -3.12 -14.27
CA ALA A 95 1.12 -3.21 -13.75
C ALA A 95 0.52 -4.56 -14.14
N TYR A 96 -0.12 -5.24 -13.18
CA TYR A 96 -0.68 -6.57 -13.39
C TYR A 96 -2.19 -6.51 -13.55
N TYR A 97 -2.69 -7.36 -14.44
CA TYR A 97 -4.07 -7.38 -14.86
C TYR A 97 -4.58 -8.81 -15.01
N ILE A 98 -5.86 -8.95 -14.73
CA ILE A 98 -6.69 -10.08 -15.09
C ILE A 98 -7.52 -9.69 -16.32
N ALA A 99 -7.67 -10.61 -17.25
CA ALA A 99 -8.73 -10.56 -18.26
C ALA A 99 -9.57 -11.84 -18.24
N THR A 100 -10.85 -11.73 -18.53
CA THR A 100 -11.78 -12.89 -18.54
C THR A 100 -12.37 -13.12 -19.93
N ASP A 101 -12.97 -14.29 -20.14
CA ASP A 101 -13.92 -14.48 -21.23
C ASP A 101 -15.36 -14.13 -20.82
N THR A 102 -16.20 -13.80 -21.80
CA THR A 102 -17.61 -13.51 -21.49
C THR A 102 -18.29 -14.80 -21.04
N PRO A 103 -19.01 -14.82 -19.90
CA PRO A 103 -19.80 -15.98 -19.51
C PRO A 103 -20.76 -16.40 -20.63
N ARG A 104 -20.74 -17.68 -21.02
CA ARG A 104 -21.57 -18.19 -22.14
C ARG A 104 -22.78 -18.98 -21.62
N GLY A 105 -23.98 -18.51 -21.99
CA GLY A 105 -25.24 -19.22 -21.79
C GLY A 105 -26.17 -18.61 -20.73
N PRO A 106 -27.47 -18.94 -20.73
CA PRO A 106 -28.41 -18.44 -19.74
C PRO A 106 -28.02 -18.91 -18.33
N GLY A 107 -27.80 -17.97 -17.41
CA GLY A 107 -27.42 -18.27 -16.02
C GLY A 107 -25.92 -18.53 -15.78
N ALA A 108 -25.05 -18.28 -16.78
CA ALA A 108 -23.61 -18.29 -16.58
C ALA A 108 -23.18 -16.99 -15.87
N TYR A 109 -22.70 -17.10 -14.64
CA TYR A 109 -22.24 -15.96 -13.83
C TYR A 109 -20.71 -15.89 -13.68
N ALA A 110 -19.99 -16.90 -14.17
CA ALA A 110 -18.54 -17.01 -14.06
C ALA A 110 -17.91 -17.22 -15.44
N ALA A 111 -16.73 -16.64 -15.67
CA ALA A 111 -15.94 -16.92 -16.83
C ALA A 111 -15.42 -18.36 -16.78
N THR A 112 -15.21 -18.92 -17.96
CA THR A 112 -14.65 -20.28 -18.09
C THR A 112 -13.14 -20.25 -18.16
N ARG A 113 -12.58 -19.11 -18.58
CA ARG A 113 -11.14 -18.88 -18.67
C ARG A 113 -10.81 -17.46 -18.24
N GLN A 114 -9.65 -17.35 -17.62
CA GLN A 114 -9.07 -16.11 -17.18
C GLN A 114 -7.60 -16.05 -17.63
N TRP A 115 -7.09 -14.86 -17.92
CA TRP A 115 -5.69 -14.63 -18.24
C TRP A 115 -5.09 -13.65 -17.24
N VAL A 116 -3.93 -14.01 -16.69
CA VAL A 116 -3.11 -13.13 -15.86
C VAL A 116 -1.96 -12.62 -16.70
N PHE A 117 -1.76 -11.31 -16.75
CA PHE A 117 -0.68 -10.71 -17.52
C PHE A 117 -0.17 -9.45 -16.84
N GLY A 118 0.97 -8.95 -17.32
CA GLY A 118 1.57 -7.72 -16.84
C GLY A 118 1.94 -6.82 -18.01
N LEU A 119 1.73 -5.51 -17.86
CA LEU A 119 2.10 -4.51 -18.84
C LEU A 119 3.27 -3.67 -18.34
N ASP A 120 4.24 -3.42 -19.21
CA ASP A 120 5.24 -2.37 -19.02
C ASP A 120 4.56 -1.02 -19.26
N LEU A 121 4.44 -0.22 -18.21
CA LEU A 121 3.74 1.07 -18.25
C LEU A 121 4.41 2.09 -19.18
N ALA A 122 5.69 1.92 -19.51
CA ALA A 122 6.37 2.81 -20.46
C ALA A 122 5.96 2.54 -21.91
N THR A 123 5.59 1.30 -22.25
CA THR A 123 5.39 0.88 -23.65
C THR A 123 4.00 0.35 -23.96
N GLY A 124 3.21 -0.02 -22.94
CA GLY A 124 1.93 -0.68 -23.10
C GLY A 124 2.03 -2.14 -23.57
N LYS A 125 3.24 -2.70 -23.64
CA LYS A 125 3.49 -4.08 -24.09
C LYS A 125 3.52 -5.04 -22.91
N PHE A 126 3.34 -6.32 -23.18
CA PHE A 126 3.48 -7.36 -22.16
C PHE A 126 4.88 -7.34 -21.54
N ALA A 127 4.93 -7.06 -20.24
CA ALA A 127 6.07 -7.33 -19.37
C ALA A 127 6.01 -8.76 -18.79
N LEU A 128 4.80 -9.31 -18.69
CA LEU A 128 4.51 -10.71 -18.40
C LEU A 128 3.51 -11.18 -19.46
N ALA A 129 3.87 -12.21 -20.22
CA ALA A 129 2.99 -12.80 -21.21
C ALA A 129 1.72 -13.36 -20.55
N PRO A 130 0.56 -13.37 -21.24
CA PRO A 130 -0.67 -13.92 -20.70
C PRO A 130 -0.54 -15.38 -20.25
N VAL A 131 -0.86 -15.63 -18.99
CA VAL A 131 -0.96 -16.96 -18.39
C VAL A 131 -2.43 -17.31 -18.27
N GLU A 132 -2.88 -18.31 -19.02
CA GLU A 132 -4.27 -18.79 -18.97
C GLU A 132 -4.50 -19.66 -17.74
N LEU A 133 -5.56 -19.34 -16.99
CA LEU A 133 -6.07 -20.06 -15.84
C LEU A 133 -7.50 -20.54 -16.13
N PRO A 134 -7.88 -21.72 -15.63
CA PRO A 134 -9.25 -22.21 -15.76
C PRO A 134 -10.18 -21.53 -14.75
N GLY A 135 -11.33 -21.06 -15.23
CA GLY A 135 -12.33 -20.38 -14.41
C GLY A 135 -11.92 -18.97 -13.97
N ASP A 136 -12.76 -18.38 -13.11
CA ASP A 136 -12.49 -17.09 -12.48
C ASP A 136 -11.61 -17.23 -11.24
N SER A 137 -10.73 -16.25 -11.03
CA SER A 137 -9.91 -16.16 -9.82
C SER A 137 -9.57 -14.71 -9.48
N GLN A 138 -9.37 -14.43 -8.19
CA GLN A 138 -8.79 -13.16 -7.73
C GLN A 138 -7.29 -13.32 -7.61
N CYS A 139 -6.53 -12.34 -8.09
CA CYS A 139 -5.07 -12.38 -8.08
C CYS A 139 -4.47 -11.26 -7.21
N PHE A 140 -3.32 -11.56 -6.62
CA PHE A 140 -2.57 -10.72 -5.70
C PHE A 140 -1.10 -10.77 -6.09
N VAL A 141 -0.41 -9.65 -5.96
CA VAL A 141 1.06 -9.64 -6.00
C VAL A 141 1.55 -10.17 -4.65
N ASN A 142 2.45 -11.16 -4.69
CA ASN A 142 3.00 -11.78 -3.48
C ASN A 142 4.53 -11.73 -3.49
N GLY A 143 5.06 -10.62 -2.98
CA GLY A 143 6.47 -10.29 -3.01
C GLY A 143 6.96 -9.86 -4.40
N PRO A 144 8.28 -9.74 -4.59
CA PRO A 144 8.87 -9.22 -5.83
C PRO A 144 8.75 -10.20 -7.02
N THR A 145 8.54 -11.49 -6.77
CA THR A 145 8.74 -12.54 -7.79
C THR A 145 7.53 -13.44 -8.03
N THR A 146 6.42 -13.29 -7.29
CA THR A 146 5.27 -14.18 -7.46
C THR A 146 3.93 -13.46 -7.50
N ILE A 147 2.98 -14.08 -8.18
CA ILE A 147 1.57 -13.70 -8.22
C ILE A 147 0.77 -14.89 -7.67
N LEU A 148 -0.10 -14.64 -6.71
CA LEU A 148 -1.02 -15.64 -6.14
C LEU A 148 -2.42 -15.41 -6.73
N CYS A 149 -3.01 -16.43 -7.36
CA CYS A 149 -4.38 -16.39 -7.84
C CYS A 149 -5.22 -17.45 -7.14
N LEU A 150 -6.42 -17.07 -6.69
CA LEU A 150 -7.32 -17.89 -5.91
C LEU A 150 -8.69 -17.98 -6.60
N ALA A 151 -9.08 -19.19 -6.98
CA ALA A 151 -10.45 -19.51 -7.34
C ALA A 151 -11.25 -19.82 -6.08
N ASP A 152 -12.52 -19.41 -6.06
CA ASP A 152 -13.44 -19.72 -4.98
C ASP A 152 -14.35 -20.92 -5.33
N SER A 153 -15.30 -21.24 -4.46
CA SER A 153 -16.23 -22.35 -4.69
C SER A 153 -17.21 -22.13 -5.84
N SER A 154 -17.37 -20.89 -6.34
CA SER A 154 -18.23 -20.59 -7.48
C SER A 154 -17.53 -20.82 -8.82
N SER A 155 -16.20 -20.87 -8.81
CA SER A 155 -15.39 -21.21 -9.97
C SER A 155 -15.60 -22.67 -10.43
N PRO A 156 -15.58 -22.97 -11.73
CA PRO A 156 -15.74 -24.34 -12.26
C PRO A 156 -14.71 -25.35 -11.74
N VAL A 157 -13.53 -24.88 -11.33
CA VAL A 157 -12.47 -25.73 -10.76
C VAL A 157 -12.57 -25.86 -9.23
N GLY A 158 -13.55 -25.21 -8.61
CA GLY A 158 -13.68 -25.12 -7.16
C GLY A 158 -12.53 -24.31 -6.54
N ARG A 159 -12.35 -24.50 -5.23
CA ARG A 159 -11.33 -23.78 -4.47
C ARG A 159 -9.93 -24.26 -4.86
N HIS A 160 -9.22 -23.41 -5.58
CA HIS A 160 -7.94 -23.74 -6.19
C HIS A 160 -7.00 -22.54 -6.12
N ALA A 161 -5.72 -22.80 -5.94
CA ALA A 161 -4.68 -21.77 -5.95
C ALA A 161 -3.72 -22.01 -7.11
N TRP A 162 -3.29 -20.92 -7.74
CA TRP A 162 -2.14 -20.89 -8.63
C TRP A 162 -1.13 -19.90 -8.08
N VAL A 163 0.14 -20.31 -8.05
CA VAL A 163 1.24 -19.39 -7.83
C VAL A 163 2.03 -19.30 -9.13
N ILE A 164 2.23 -18.09 -9.62
CA ILE A 164 2.83 -17.78 -10.91
C ILE A 164 4.14 -17.02 -10.66
N ASP A 165 5.23 -17.43 -11.29
CA ASP A 165 6.46 -16.64 -11.34
C ASP A 165 6.20 -15.36 -12.15
N SER A 166 6.37 -14.19 -11.51
CA SER A 166 6.00 -12.89 -12.07
C SER A 166 6.92 -12.42 -13.21
N THR A 167 7.99 -13.17 -13.50
CA THR A 167 8.96 -12.89 -14.56
C THR A 167 8.83 -13.84 -15.73
N SER A 168 8.78 -15.15 -15.50
CA SER A 168 8.68 -16.15 -16.56
C SER A 168 7.24 -16.49 -16.95
N GLY A 169 6.27 -16.22 -16.07
CA GLY A 169 4.88 -16.67 -16.22
C GLY A 169 4.68 -18.16 -15.97
N ALA A 170 5.70 -18.87 -15.47
CA ALA A 170 5.58 -20.27 -15.12
C ALA A 170 4.67 -20.43 -13.89
N ILE A 171 3.70 -21.33 -13.98
CA ILE A 171 2.90 -21.76 -12.82
C ILE A 171 3.81 -22.65 -11.96
N ILE A 172 4.26 -22.12 -10.83
CA ILE A 172 5.13 -22.81 -9.86
C ILE A 172 4.34 -23.72 -8.93
N HIS A 173 3.07 -23.40 -8.66
CA HIS A 173 2.15 -24.25 -7.92
C HIS A 173 0.74 -24.17 -8.52
N SER A 174 0.04 -25.30 -8.50
CA SER A 174 -1.37 -25.42 -8.86
C SER A 174 -1.99 -26.54 -8.03
N GLY A 175 -2.94 -26.21 -7.15
CA GLY A 175 -3.55 -27.19 -6.28
C GLY A 175 -4.76 -26.69 -5.49
N PRO A 176 -5.49 -27.60 -4.83
CA PRO A 176 -6.57 -27.23 -3.92
C PRO A 176 -6.08 -26.32 -2.80
N THR A 177 -6.93 -25.40 -2.34
CA THR A 177 -6.60 -24.48 -1.25
C THR A 177 -7.76 -24.27 -0.28
N ASN A 178 -7.43 -23.95 0.97
CA ASN A 178 -8.37 -23.48 1.97
C ASN A 178 -8.40 -21.94 2.10
N LEU A 179 -7.59 -21.22 1.32
CA LEU A 179 -7.57 -19.76 1.27
C LEU A 179 -8.82 -19.19 0.56
N SER A 180 -9.24 -17.99 0.96
CA SER A 180 -10.44 -17.32 0.45
C SER A 180 -10.07 -15.91 -0.03
N PRO A 181 -10.42 -15.50 -1.26
CA PRO A 181 -10.13 -14.15 -1.72
C PRO A 181 -11.16 -13.09 -1.28
N TYR A 182 -12.28 -13.50 -0.67
CA TYR A 182 -13.42 -12.58 -0.44
C TYR A 182 -13.75 -12.35 1.02
N ASN A 183 -13.84 -13.41 1.82
CA ASN A 183 -14.25 -13.29 3.21
C ASN A 183 -13.89 -14.52 4.05
N THR A 184 -13.98 -14.35 5.37
CA THR A 184 -13.66 -15.36 6.38
C THR A 184 -14.75 -16.40 6.61
N LYS A 185 -15.89 -16.33 5.91
CA LYS A 185 -16.92 -17.40 5.97
C LYS A 185 -16.46 -18.66 5.26
N HIS A 186 -15.62 -18.51 4.23
CA HIS A 186 -15.22 -19.63 3.39
C HIS A 186 -13.80 -20.13 3.69
N GLY A 187 -13.01 -19.44 4.51
CA GLY A 187 -11.65 -19.82 4.91
C GLY A 187 -10.83 -18.58 5.29
N PRO A 188 -9.54 -18.73 5.65
CA PRO A 188 -8.63 -17.61 5.85
C PRO A 188 -8.64 -16.64 4.67
N VAL A 189 -8.85 -15.35 4.94
CA VAL A 189 -9.04 -14.34 3.89
C VAL A 189 -7.69 -13.79 3.43
N VAL A 190 -7.50 -13.72 2.12
CA VAL A 190 -6.30 -13.13 1.51
C VAL A 190 -6.58 -11.70 1.09
N GLN A 191 -5.67 -10.80 1.42
CA GLN A 191 -5.75 -9.38 1.10
C GLN A 191 -4.39 -8.86 0.61
N GLN A 192 -4.42 -7.86 -0.27
CA GLN A 192 -3.21 -7.18 -0.72
C GLN A 192 -2.78 -6.16 0.34
N TYR A 193 -1.55 -6.30 0.85
CA TYR A 193 -0.89 -5.27 1.65
C TYR A 193 0.47 -4.96 1.05
N GLY A 194 0.61 -3.73 0.55
CA GLY A 194 1.77 -3.35 -0.22
C GLY A 194 2.03 -4.35 -1.35
N ALA A 195 3.27 -4.83 -1.45
CA ALA A 195 3.67 -5.83 -2.45
C ALA A 195 3.43 -7.28 -2.03
N TYR A 196 2.70 -7.56 -0.95
CA TYR A 196 2.52 -8.92 -0.42
C TYR A 196 1.05 -9.30 -0.27
N ALA A 197 0.76 -10.58 -0.49
CA ALA A 197 -0.54 -11.17 -0.18
C ALA A 197 -0.49 -11.68 1.26
N LEU A 198 -1.27 -11.08 2.15
CA LEU A 198 -1.37 -11.52 3.54
C LEU A 198 -2.68 -12.24 3.79
N VAL A 199 -2.63 -13.16 4.74
CA VAL A 199 -3.79 -13.92 5.17
C VAL A 199 -4.20 -13.52 6.58
N THR A 200 -5.46 -13.18 6.77
CA THR A 200 -6.06 -13.03 8.09
C THR A 200 -6.74 -14.33 8.50
N VAL A 201 -6.37 -14.83 9.68
CA VAL A 201 -7.06 -15.91 10.37
C VAL A 201 -7.78 -15.32 11.58
N ASP A 202 -9.11 -15.25 11.51
CA ASP A 202 -9.97 -14.67 12.55
C ASP A 202 -10.72 -15.74 13.37
N LYS A 203 -10.64 -17.01 12.95
CA LYS A 203 -11.35 -18.13 13.59
C LYS A 203 -10.39 -19.27 13.95
N PRO A 204 -10.49 -19.82 15.17
CA PRO A 204 -9.67 -20.94 15.62
C PRO A 204 -9.80 -22.21 14.77
N GLU A 205 -10.93 -22.40 14.08
CA GLU A 205 -11.16 -23.54 13.20
C GLU A 205 -10.24 -23.57 11.96
N PHE A 206 -9.63 -22.43 11.61
CA PHE A 206 -8.69 -22.32 10.51
C PHE A 206 -7.22 -22.24 10.94
N GLY A 207 -6.94 -22.19 12.24
CA GLY A 207 -5.59 -22.08 12.80
C GLY A 207 -5.50 -21.08 13.94
N GLU A 208 -4.27 -20.74 14.35
CA GLU A 208 -4.04 -19.69 15.34
C GLU A 208 -4.43 -18.33 14.76
N THR A 209 -5.10 -17.49 15.56
CA THR A 209 -5.57 -16.19 15.08
C THR A 209 -4.40 -15.24 14.80
N GLY A 210 -4.55 -14.43 13.76
CA GLY A 210 -3.58 -13.40 13.40
C GLY A 210 -3.28 -13.36 11.91
N TRP A 211 -2.08 -12.90 11.59
CA TRP A 211 -1.63 -12.63 10.22
C TRP A 211 -0.59 -13.62 9.75
N TYR A 212 -0.66 -13.99 8.48
CA TYR A 212 0.27 -14.92 7.86
C TYR A 212 0.71 -14.45 6.48
N GLY A 213 1.93 -14.82 6.10
CA GLY A 213 2.39 -14.77 4.71
C GLY A 213 2.00 -16.04 3.94
N VAL A 214 2.07 -15.99 2.62
CA VAL A 214 1.81 -17.13 1.72
C VAL A 214 3.08 -17.51 0.95
N ASP A 215 3.45 -18.79 0.91
CA ASP A 215 4.61 -19.27 0.14
C ASP A 215 4.31 -19.58 -1.34
N SER A 216 5.31 -20.14 -2.02
CA SER A 216 5.24 -20.63 -3.38
C SER A 216 4.28 -21.82 -3.58
N ASN A 217 3.83 -22.48 -2.52
CA ASN A 217 2.88 -23.59 -2.55
C ASN A 217 1.45 -23.16 -2.17
N ALA A 218 1.21 -21.84 -2.03
CA ALA A 218 -0.03 -21.30 -1.52
C ALA A 218 -0.37 -21.76 -0.08
N GLU A 219 0.65 -22.07 0.73
CA GLU A 219 0.51 -22.44 2.14
C GLU A 219 0.85 -21.27 3.07
N LEU A 220 0.27 -21.28 4.28
CA LEU A 220 0.57 -20.30 5.32
C LEU A 220 2.02 -20.47 5.81
N THR A 221 2.74 -19.37 6.02
CA THR A 221 4.16 -19.38 6.39
C THR A 221 4.42 -18.82 7.80
N TRP A 222 5.00 -17.63 7.88
CA TRP A 222 5.22 -16.93 9.13
C TRP A 222 3.88 -16.51 9.72
N HIS A 223 3.87 -16.30 11.03
CA HIS A 223 2.68 -15.95 11.80
C HIS A 223 2.97 -14.76 12.71
N VAL A 224 2.06 -13.79 12.71
CA VAL A 224 2.02 -12.67 13.65
C VAL A 224 0.72 -12.78 14.45
N PRO A 225 0.80 -13.18 15.74
CA PRO A 225 -0.38 -13.26 16.60
C PRO A 225 -1.09 -11.90 16.68
N SER A 226 -2.41 -11.92 16.45
CA SER A 226 -3.27 -10.75 16.47
C SER A 226 -4.71 -11.16 16.80
N ALA A 227 -5.54 -10.19 17.18
CA ALA A 227 -6.98 -10.37 17.33
C ALA A 227 -7.70 -10.69 16.00
N GLY A 228 -7.00 -10.59 14.86
CA GLY A 228 -7.58 -10.89 13.53
C GLY A 228 -8.42 -9.76 12.96
N ASN A 229 -8.29 -8.55 13.52
CA ASN A 229 -8.92 -7.36 12.97
C ASN A 229 -8.29 -7.02 11.61
N PRO A 230 -9.06 -6.74 10.54
CA PRO A 230 -8.50 -6.32 9.27
C PRO A 230 -7.66 -5.05 9.46
N ILE A 231 -6.48 -5.02 8.85
CA ILE A 231 -5.62 -3.84 8.86
C ILE A 231 -6.30 -2.79 7.97
N TYR A 232 -6.75 -1.69 8.57
CA TYR A 232 -7.29 -0.58 7.80
C TYR A 232 -6.16 0.04 6.95
N GLY A 233 -6.36 0.13 5.63
CA GLY A 233 -5.48 0.90 4.74
C GLY A 233 -4.77 0.11 3.64
N GLY A 234 -5.02 -1.18 3.44
CA GLY A 234 -4.45 -1.98 2.33
C GLY A 234 -4.77 -1.47 0.90
N GLU A 235 -5.77 -0.60 0.75
CA GLU A 235 -6.19 -0.06 -0.55
C GLU A 235 -6.14 1.48 -0.64
N VAL A 236 -5.93 2.19 0.46
CA VAL A 236 -6.04 3.66 0.53
C VAL A 236 -4.64 4.28 0.70
N PHE A 237 -3.74 3.97 -0.23
CA PHE A 237 -2.41 4.57 -0.28
C PHE A 237 -2.42 5.84 -1.13
N SER A 238 -1.76 6.89 -0.65
CA SER A 238 -1.46 8.01 -1.53
C SER A 238 -0.49 7.53 -2.63
N PRO A 239 -0.77 7.78 -3.91
CA PRO A 239 0.04 7.27 -5.02
C PRO A 239 1.40 7.97 -5.13
N ASP A 240 1.63 9.01 -4.34
CA ASP A 240 2.89 9.76 -4.26
C ASP A 240 3.89 9.18 -3.26
N TRP A 241 3.53 8.10 -2.56
CA TRP A 241 4.40 7.45 -1.58
C TRP A 241 4.72 6.04 -2.04
N PRO A 242 5.89 5.48 -1.64
CA PRO A 242 6.19 4.10 -1.94
C PRO A 242 5.17 3.17 -1.30
N THR A 243 5.00 2.03 -1.93
CA THR A 243 4.23 0.90 -1.40
C THR A 243 4.76 0.53 0.00
N PRO A 244 3.90 0.33 1.00
CA PRO A 244 4.36 0.02 2.35
C PRO A 244 5.08 -1.32 2.40
N THR A 245 5.98 -1.42 3.37
CA THR A 245 6.75 -2.65 3.68
C THR A 245 6.42 -3.21 5.06
N MET A 246 5.56 -2.51 5.80
CA MET A 246 5.14 -2.82 7.16
C MET A 246 3.64 -2.62 7.33
N ALA A 247 3.07 -3.26 8.34
CA ALA A 247 1.72 -3.01 8.81
C ALA A 247 1.68 -3.01 10.34
N ASP A 248 0.68 -2.33 10.90
CA ASP A 248 0.38 -2.36 12.32
C ASP A 248 -0.80 -3.29 12.62
N THR A 249 -0.83 -3.87 13.80
CA THR A 249 -1.96 -4.66 14.28
C THR A 249 -1.98 -4.66 15.80
N ASP A 250 -3.05 -5.20 16.38
CA ASP A 250 -3.24 -5.37 17.80
C ASP A 250 -3.31 -6.86 18.19
N ARG A 251 -2.85 -7.17 19.39
CA ARG A 251 -2.99 -8.50 19.99
C ARG A 251 -3.35 -8.41 21.46
N GLU A 252 -3.98 -9.46 21.96
CA GLU A 252 -4.25 -9.60 23.39
C GLU A 252 -3.08 -10.26 24.10
N VAL A 253 -2.60 -9.65 25.19
CA VAL A 253 -1.55 -10.19 26.06
C VAL A 253 -2.03 -10.25 27.50
N GLN A 254 -1.55 -11.23 28.25
CA GLN A 254 -1.81 -11.35 29.69
C GLN A 254 -0.71 -10.64 30.47
N VAL A 255 -1.06 -9.60 31.22
CA VAL A 255 -0.15 -8.86 32.10
C VAL A 255 -0.81 -8.77 33.48
N ASP A 256 -0.12 -9.31 34.49
CA ASP A 256 -0.60 -9.38 35.88
C ASP A 256 -2.02 -9.96 36.04
N GLY A 257 -2.31 -11.01 35.24
CA GLY A 257 -3.60 -11.69 35.26
C GLY A 257 -4.77 -10.90 34.63
N LYS A 258 -4.46 -9.84 33.86
CA LYS A 258 -5.42 -9.08 33.08
C LYS A 258 -5.08 -9.14 31.60
N THR A 259 -6.11 -9.31 30.76
CA THR A 259 -5.99 -9.11 29.31
C THR A 259 -5.75 -7.63 29.02
N GLN A 260 -4.70 -7.33 28.28
CA GLN A 260 -4.36 -6.01 27.78
C GLN A 260 -4.18 -6.08 26.26
N THR A 261 -4.52 -4.99 25.57
CA THR A 261 -4.22 -4.82 24.15
C THR A 261 -2.79 -4.31 24.00
N GLU A 262 -1.98 -5.03 23.23
CA GLU A 262 -0.66 -4.60 22.79
C GLU A 262 -0.73 -4.27 21.30
N TYR A 263 -0.21 -3.11 20.92
CA TYR A 263 -0.07 -2.70 19.53
C TYR A 263 1.32 -3.07 19.03
N ILE A 264 1.40 -3.65 17.85
CA ILE A 264 2.65 -4.10 17.24
C ILE A 264 2.71 -3.66 15.78
N VAL A 265 3.93 -3.46 15.29
CA VAL A 265 4.21 -3.28 13.87
C VAL A 265 5.03 -4.47 13.39
N PHE A 266 4.77 -4.96 12.19
CA PHE A 266 5.49 -6.10 11.64
C PHE A 266 5.84 -5.89 10.17
N SER A 267 6.90 -6.59 9.72
CA SER A 267 7.29 -6.61 8.32
C SER A 267 6.33 -7.45 7.48
N LEU A 268 5.90 -6.90 6.33
CA LEU A 268 5.07 -7.63 5.36
C LEU A 268 5.83 -8.76 4.66
N ALA A 269 7.16 -8.75 4.68
CA ALA A 269 7.98 -9.72 3.96
C ALA A 269 8.18 -11.02 4.74
N ASP A 270 8.47 -10.92 6.04
CA ASP A 270 8.89 -12.06 6.87
C ASP A 270 8.13 -12.18 8.20
N GLY A 271 7.15 -11.31 8.47
CA GLY A 271 6.40 -11.30 9.72
C GLY A 271 7.20 -10.85 10.94
N ALA A 272 8.42 -10.30 10.77
CA ALA A 272 9.22 -9.85 11.89
C ALA A 272 8.50 -8.73 12.66
N VAL A 273 8.23 -8.97 13.94
CA VAL A 273 7.58 -8.00 14.83
C VAL A 273 8.60 -7.02 15.39
N PHE A 274 8.32 -5.73 15.23
CA PHE A 274 9.08 -4.63 15.80
C PHE A 274 8.48 -4.25 17.15
N HIS A 275 9.27 -4.38 18.21
CA HIS A 275 8.84 -4.07 19.57
C HIS A 275 9.95 -3.34 20.34
N ASP A 276 9.65 -2.12 20.78
CA ASP A 276 10.48 -1.39 21.74
C ASP A 276 10.06 -1.76 23.17
N LYS A 277 10.93 -2.53 23.85
CA LYS A 277 10.68 -2.97 25.24
C LYS A 277 10.78 -1.83 26.26
N GLU A 278 11.53 -0.77 25.94
CA GLU A 278 11.69 0.39 26.81
C GLU A 278 10.46 1.28 26.75
N TYR A 279 9.91 1.47 25.55
CA TYR A 279 8.70 2.24 25.30
C TYR A 279 7.68 1.45 24.47
N PRO A 280 6.97 0.50 25.09
CA PRO A 280 5.93 -0.26 24.40
C PRO A 280 4.87 0.65 23.80
N ALA A 281 4.39 0.30 22.61
CA ALA A 281 3.33 1.03 21.94
C ALA A 281 2.04 1.01 22.78
N SER A 282 1.47 2.18 22.98
CA SER A 282 0.22 2.37 23.74
C SER A 282 -0.99 2.69 22.86
N GLY A 283 -0.80 2.68 21.54
CA GLY A 283 -1.85 2.92 20.54
C GLY A 283 -1.43 2.43 19.16
N PRO A 284 -2.34 2.50 18.17
CA PRO A 284 -2.05 2.15 16.78
C PRO A 284 -0.82 2.90 16.25
N ALA A 285 -0.14 2.29 15.29
CA ALA A 285 1.02 2.91 14.66
C ALA A 285 0.64 3.44 13.28
N TRP A 286 1.18 4.60 12.92
CA TRP A 286 1.15 5.08 11.56
C TRP A 286 2.44 4.65 10.87
N VAL A 287 2.31 3.71 9.95
CA VAL A 287 3.42 3.31 9.08
C VAL A 287 3.68 4.42 8.07
N THR A 288 4.95 4.69 7.82
CA THR A 288 5.45 5.67 6.85
C THR A 288 6.33 4.94 5.84
N ALA A 289 6.80 5.64 4.80
CA ALA A 289 7.70 5.06 3.80
C ALA A 289 8.98 4.43 4.39
N ASP A 290 9.58 5.04 5.40
CA ASP A 290 10.90 4.65 5.93
C ASP A 290 10.85 4.14 7.39
N GLY A 291 9.66 3.90 7.94
CA GLY A 291 9.52 3.68 9.37
C GLY A 291 8.07 3.68 9.86
N PHE A 292 7.88 3.92 11.14
CA PHE A 292 6.56 4.11 11.72
C PHE A 292 6.62 5.02 12.94
N VAL A 293 5.47 5.57 13.31
CA VAL A 293 5.30 6.45 14.45
C VAL A 293 4.11 5.99 15.29
N THR A 294 4.25 5.97 16.60
CA THR A 294 3.19 5.48 17.50
C THR A 294 3.21 6.20 18.83
N TYR A 295 2.08 6.15 19.53
CA TYR A 295 2.00 6.57 20.92
C TYR A 295 2.76 5.61 21.82
N VAL A 296 3.51 6.14 22.76
CA VAL A 296 4.15 5.38 23.84
C VAL A 296 3.88 6.09 25.17
N ARG A 297 4.21 5.42 26.28
CA ARG A 297 4.16 6.02 27.62
C ARG A 297 5.55 6.21 28.19
N VAL A 298 5.80 7.41 28.71
CA VAL A 298 7.04 7.76 29.43
C VAL A 298 6.64 8.36 30.76
N ASP A 299 7.06 7.75 31.88
CA ASP A 299 6.74 8.23 33.24
C ASP A 299 5.24 8.49 33.46
N SER A 300 4.38 7.60 32.94
CA SER A 300 2.91 7.72 32.96
C SER A 300 2.31 8.87 32.16
N LYS A 301 3.11 9.54 31.32
CA LYS A 301 2.67 10.57 30.37
C LYS A 301 2.66 10.04 28.95
N SER A 302 1.81 10.63 28.11
CA SER A 302 1.78 10.32 26.68
C SER A 302 3.05 10.85 26.01
N ALA A 303 3.58 10.09 25.07
CA ALA A 303 4.68 10.48 24.22
C ALA A 303 4.45 9.88 22.83
N ILE A 304 5.20 10.38 21.85
CA ILE A 304 5.17 9.88 20.48
C ILE A 304 6.58 9.45 20.10
N ALA A 305 6.74 8.20 19.71
CA ALA A 305 8.03 7.64 19.32
C ALA A 305 8.06 7.38 17.82
N PHE A 306 9.21 7.69 17.21
CA PHE A 306 9.51 7.43 15.80
C PHE A 306 10.49 6.28 15.72
N TYR A 307 10.26 5.40 14.75
CA TYR A 307 11.05 4.23 14.49
C TYR A 307 11.42 4.18 13.01
N ASP A 308 12.61 3.69 12.70
CA ASP A 308 12.98 3.36 11.33
C ASP A 308 12.36 2.02 10.88
N ASN A 309 12.58 1.65 9.62
CA ASN A 309 12.10 0.41 9.00
C ASN A 309 12.71 -0.88 9.60
N THR A 310 13.66 -0.77 10.53
CA THR A 310 14.22 -1.90 11.29
C THR A 310 13.61 -2.02 12.69
N GLY A 311 12.70 -1.11 13.06
CA GLY A 311 12.11 -1.01 14.39
C GLY A 311 13.01 -0.33 15.41
N LYS A 312 14.09 0.33 14.99
CA LYS A 312 14.96 1.08 15.91
C LYS A 312 14.37 2.46 16.15
N ARG A 313 14.25 2.85 17.42
CA ARG A 313 13.80 4.19 17.81
C ARG A 313 14.79 5.25 17.34
N ILE A 314 14.30 6.23 16.60
CA ILE A 314 15.08 7.35 16.03
C ILE A 314 14.72 8.70 16.66
N ASN A 315 13.50 8.86 17.18
CA ASN A 315 13.09 10.04 17.93
C ASN A 315 12.04 9.71 19.00
N LEU A 316 11.93 10.57 20.02
CA LEU A 316 10.93 10.50 21.08
C LEU A 316 10.50 11.92 21.47
N ILE A 317 9.23 12.23 21.19
CA ILE A 317 8.59 13.48 21.59
C ILE A 317 7.85 13.23 22.89
N LYS A 318 8.33 13.86 23.97
CA LYS A 318 7.67 13.80 25.27
C LYS A 318 6.66 14.94 25.39
N GLN A 319 5.55 14.66 26.06
CA GLN A 319 4.58 15.69 26.44
C GLN A 319 5.24 16.77 27.29
N ASP A 320 5.17 18.02 26.84
CA ASP A 320 5.56 19.18 27.63
C ASP A 320 4.41 19.64 28.54
N GLY A 321 4.72 19.92 29.80
CA GLY A 321 3.74 20.38 30.79
C GLY A 321 2.47 19.52 30.87
N LYS A 322 1.34 20.14 30.53
CA LYS A 322 -0.02 19.56 30.52
C LYS A 322 -0.59 19.47 29.10
N ASN A 323 0.23 19.66 28.07
CA ASN A 323 -0.26 19.69 26.70
C ASN A 323 -0.79 18.31 26.29
N ARG A 324 -1.74 18.25 25.37
CA ARG A 324 -2.21 17.00 24.77
C ARG A 324 -1.44 16.76 23.49
N LEU A 325 -0.78 15.62 23.40
CA LEU A 325 -0.18 15.15 22.15
C LEU A 325 -1.16 14.27 21.40
N SER A 326 -1.38 14.56 20.13
CA SER A 326 -2.13 13.71 19.20
C SER A 326 -1.33 13.52 17.91
N LEU A 327 -1.55 12.39 17.25
CA LEU A 327 -0.88 11.96 16.03
C LEU A 327 -1.90 11.95 14.88
N PHE A 328 -1.51 12.54 13.77
CA PHE A 328 -2.32 12.73 12.58
C PHE A 328 -1.51 12.39 11.33
N SER A 329 -2.17 11.83 10.30
CA SER A 329 -1.57 11.55 9.00
C SER A 329 -2.51 12.06 7.89
N PRO A 330 -2.19 13.20 7.26
CA PRO A 330 -3.00 13.81 6.19
C PRO A 330 -2.89 13.01 4.89
N SER A 331 -3.59 11.88 4.76
CA SER A 331 -3.37 10.78 3.81
C SER A 331 -2.63 9.65 4.50
N HIS A 332 -3.25 8.48 4.54
CA HIS A 332 -2.64 7.29 5.10
C HIS A 332 -1.24 7.13 4.50
N TYR A 333 -0.21 6.95 5.34
CA TYR A 333 1.18 6.66 4.98
C TYR A 333 2.06 7.83 4.45
N GLY A 334 1.65 9.08 4.65
CA GLY A 334 2.46 10.28 4.34
C GLY A 334 3.43 10.71 5.46
N LEU A 335 3.72 12.02 5.54
CA LEU A 335 4.52 12.59 6.62
C LEU A 335 3.73 12.61 7.94
N PRO A 336 4.34 12.17 9.06
CA PRO A 336 3.73 12.28 10.38
C PRO A 336 3.47 13.73 10.79
N ILE A 337 2.29 13.99 11.36
CA ILE A 337 1.99 15.26 12.01
C ILE A 337 1.64 15.02 13.47
N VAL A 338 2.34 15.72 14.36
CA VAL A 338 2.06 15.72 15.80
C VAL A 338 1.39 17.02 16.17
N LEU A 339 0.13 16.91 16.58
CA LEU A 339 -0.60 17.98 17.24
C LEU A 339 -0.12 18.08 18.69
N ASP A 340 0.37 19.26 19.05
CA ASP A 340 0.68 19.66 20.42
C ASP A 340 -0.32 20.75 20.84
N GLU A 341 -1.24 20.41 21.74
CA GLU A 341 -2.34 21.27 22.16
C GLU A 341 -2.19 21.68 23.62
N THR A 342 -2.20 22.98 23.90
CA THR A 342 -2.15 23.49 25.28
C THR A 342 -3.49 23.31 26.00
N PRO A 343 -3.53 23.32 27.35
CA PRO A 343 -4.80 23.26 28.09
C PRO A 343 -5.79 24.39 27.78
N SER A 344 -5.33 25.50 27.20
CA SER A 344 -6.17 26.60 26.73
C SER A 344 -6.76 26.37 25.33
N GLY A 345 -6.44 25.26 24.68
CA GLY A 345 -6.89 24.91 23.33
C GLY A 345 -6.05 25.54 22.21
N GLU A 346 -4.85 26.06 22.51
CA GLU A 346 -3.94 26.50 21.46
C GLU A 346 -3.27 25.29 20.82
N GLU A 347 -3.41 25.16 19.51
CA GLU A 347 -2.91 24.03 18.73
C GLU A 347 -1.64 24.39 17.96
N THR A 348 -0.64 23.52 18.01
CA THR A 348 0.54 23.55 17.14
C THR A 348 0.68 22.24 16.39
N TRP A 349 0.63 22.31 15.06
CA TRP A 349 0.74 21.15 14.18
C TRP A 349 2.19 21.00 13.73
N ASN A 350 2.89 20.03 14.31
CA ASN A 350 4.30 19.80 14.04
C ASN A 350 4.45 18.71 12.97
N VAL A 351 4.91 19.08 11.79
CA VAL A 351 5.17 18.12 10.70
C VAL A 351 6.57 17.57 10.83
N TYR A 352 6.72 16.24 10.72
CA TYR A 352 8.00 15.54 10.78
C TYR A 352 8.28 14.83 9.47
N ASP A 353 9.56 14.69 9.14
CA ASP A 353 9.98 13.77 8.08
C ASP A 353 9.84 12.30 8.53
N THR A 354 10.03 11.37 7.60
CA THR A 354 10.00 9.92 7.88
C THR A 354 11.13 9.44 8.80
N ARG A 355 12.12 10.30 9.09
CA ARG A 355 13.24 10.04 10.01
C ARG A 355 13.03 10.68 11.40
N GLY A 356 11.85 11.25 11.63
CA GLY A 356 11.49 11.90 12.89
C GLY A 356 12.15 13.26 13.11
N GLN A 357 12.74 13.90 12.10
CA GLN A 357 13.13 15.31 12.19
C GLN A 357 11.93 16.21 11.99
N LYS A 358 11.76 17.19 12.88
CA LYS A 358 10.73 18.22 12.72
C LYS A 358 11.08 19.10 11.52
N LEU A 359 10.18 19.15 10.55
CA LEU A 359 10.29 20.01 9.37
C LEU A 359 9.78 21.42 9.69
N VAL A 360 8.57 21.51 10.25
CA VAL A 360 7.88 22.78 10.44
C VAL A 360 6.82 22.70 11.54
N ALA A 361 6.53 23.84 12.16
CA ALA A 361 5.37 24.02 13.03
C ALA A 361 4.35 24.92 12.34
N LEU A 362 3.11 24.47 12.28
CA LEU A 362 2.00 25.23 11.69
C LEU A 362 1.12 25.77 12.81
N HIS A 363 0.81 27.06 12.73
CA HIS A 363 0.02 27.80 13.71
C HIS A 363 -1.16 28.48 13.03
N GLY A 364 -2.25 28.69 13.79
CA GLY A 364 -3.37 29.54 13.34
C GLY A 364 -4.10 29.01 12.12
N ILE A 365 -4.13 27.69 11.91
CA ILE A 365 -4.95 27.12 10.85
C ILE A 365 -6.40 27.11 11.34
N GLU A 366 -7.18 28.08 10.88
CA GLU A 366 -8.59 28.26 11.26
C GLU A 366 -9.44 27.06 10.75
N GLY A 367 -10.40 26.58 11.56
CA GLY A 367 -11.20 25.38 11.26
C GLY A 367 -10.72 24.08 11.90
N TYR A 368 -9.67 24.15 12.72
CA TYR A 368 -8.98 23.00 13.28
C TYR A 368 -9.43 22.50 14.65
N ALA A 369 -10.11 23.33 15.45
CA ALA A 369 -10.43 23.09 16.87
C ALA A 369 -11.38 21.90 17.18
N ARG A 370 -11.61 21.00 16.21
CA ARG A 370 -12.37 19.74 16.33
C ARG A 370 -11.71 18.61 15.52
N ALA A 371 -10.38 18.57 15.50
CA ALA A 371 -9.55 17.61 14.76
C ALA A 371 -9.65 16.15 15.25
N SER A 372 -10.86 15.64 15.49
CA SER A 372 -11.09 14.24 15.85
C SER A 372 -12.01 13.48 14.91
N ALA A 373 -12.48 14.07 13.79
CA ALA A 373 -13.30 13.31 12.83
C ALA A 373 -13.40 13.88 11.40
N ALA A 374 -13.17 15.19 11.20
CA ALA A 374 -13.57 15.84 9.95
C ALA A 374 -12.37 16.25 9.07
N THR A 375 -11.31 16.86 9.60
CA THR A 375 -10.27 17.49 8.75
C THR A 375 -9.57 16.50 7.81
N GLU A 376 -9.70 16.75 6.51
CA GLU A 376 -8.94 16.04 5.50
C GLU A 376 -7.63 16.77 5.24
N GLY A 377 -6.56 16.00 5.01
CA GLY A 377 -5.27 16.57 4.65
C GLY A 377 -4.61 15.76 3.54
N ARG A 378 -3.75 16.43 2.76
CA ARG A 378 -2.88 15.78 1.77
C ARG A 378 -1.54 16.49 1.64
N ILE A 379 -0.49 15.73 1.41
CA ILE A 379 0.83 16.29 1.06
C ILE A 379 1.01 16.20 -0.44
N VAL A 380 1.35 17.32 -1.07
CA VAL A 380 1.63 17.42 -2.50
C VAL A 380 2.92 18.19 -2.69
N GLY A 381 3.94 17.52 -3.26
CA GLY A 381 5.27 18.12 -3.39
C GLY A 381 5.80 18.61 -2.05
N SER A 382 6.14 19.89 -1.97
CA SER A 382 6.66 20.55 -0.76
C SER A 382 5.60 21.27 0.09
N HIS A 383 4.32 20.96 -0.10
CA HIS A 383 3.21 21.61 0.60
C HIS A 383 2.29 20.57 1.23
N VAL A 384 1.67 20.95 2.35
CA VAL A 384 0.54 20.24 2.92
C VAL A 384 -0.72 21.04 2.67
N PHE A 385 -1.79 20.36 2.29
CA PHE A 385 -3.10 20.92 2.00
C PHE A 385 -4.09 20.40 3.02
N PHE A 386 -5.00 21.27 3.45
CA PHE A 386 -6.04 20.91 4.40
C PHE A 386 -7.40 21.44 3.93
N ALA A 387 -8.44 20.64 4.18
CA ALA A 387 -9.83 21.02 4.02
C ALA A 387 -10.61 20.76 5.33
N PRO A 388 -11.53 21.66 5.73
CA PRO A 388 -12.44 21.40 6.86
C PRO A 388 -13.37 20.23 6.50
N GLY A 389 -13.48 19.17 7.30
CA GLY A 389 -14.24 17.99 6.85
C GLY A 389 -15.76 18.07 6.84
N GLU A 390 -16.35 19.09 7.45
CA GLU A 390 -17.78 19.34 7.32
C GLU A 390 -17.96 20.37 6.20
N HIS A 391 -18.27 19.89 5.00
CA HIS A 391 -18.70 20.73 3.89
C HIS A 391 -20.22 20.82 3.88
N GLU A 392 -20.78 22.01 3.65
CA GLU A 392 -22.20 22.15 3.37
C GLU A 392 -22.56 21.33 2.13
N THR A 393 -23.68 20.60 2.19
CA THR A 393 -24.10 19.71 1.11
C THR A 393 -24.18 20.47 -0.22
N GLY A 394 -23.29 20.15 -1.16
CA GLY A 394 -23.29 20.73 -2.51
C GLY A 394 -22.16 21.72 -2.80
N GLU A 395 -21.30 22.06 -1.83
CA GLU A 395 -20.11 22.89 -2.06
C GLU A 395 -18.83 22.06 -2.14
N ALA A 396 -17.94 22.44 -3.07
CA ALA A 396 -16.63 21.79 -3.20
C ALA A 396 -15.71 22.19 -2.02
N PRO A 397 -14.89 21.24 -1.52
CA PRO A 397 -13.94 21.53 -0.46
C PRO A 397 -12.96 22.64 -0.86
N THR A 398 -12.75 23.60 0.03
CA THR A 398 -11.66 24.58 -0.13
C THR A 398 -10.41 24.05 0.54
N TRP A 399 -9.41 23.73 -0.27
CA TRP A 399 -8.12 23.21 0.16
C TRP A 399 -7.12 24.35 0.32
N THR A 400 -6.64 24.57 1.54
CA THR A 400 -5.63 25.60 1.86
C THR A 400 -4.27 24.96 1.97
N GLN A 401 -3.31 25.47 1.20
CA GLN A 401 -1.94 24.97 1.23
C GLN A 401 -1.09 25.68 2.29
N VAL A 402 -0.10 24.96 2.81
CA VAL A 402 0.92 25.48 3.72
C VAL A 402 2.27 24.96 3.26
N ASP A 403 3.24 25.86 3.10
CA ASP A 403 4.59 25.51 2.67
C ASP A 403 5.33 24.77 3.79
N LEU A 404 5.83 23.56 3.49
CA LEU A 404 6.47 22.69 4.49
C LEU A 404 7.88 23.16 4.89
N LYS A 405 8.45 24.14 4.20
CA LYS A 405 9.77 24.71 4.54
C LYS A 405 9.66 25.89 5.50
N THR A 406 8.60 26.68 5.37
CA THR A 406 8.43 27.98 6.03
C THR A 406 7.26 28.03 6.99
N GLY A 407 6.29 27.11 6.86
CA GLY A 407 5.07 27.05 7.66
C GLY A 407 4.06 28.14 7.32
N LYS A 408 4.31 28.91 6.26
CA LYS A 408 3.44 30.00 5.85
C LYS A 408 2.25 29.46 5.05
N PRO A 409 1.02 29.91 5.33
CA PRO A 409 -0.12 29.59 4.49
C PRO A 409 0.07 30.20 3.09
N GLY A 410 -0.40 29.47 2.09
CA GLY A 410 -0.39 29.87 0.68
C GLY A 410 -1.80 29.99 0.12
N THR A 411 -1.95 29.72 -1.18
CA THR A 411 -3.23 29.81 -1.89
C THR A 411 -4.23 28.75 -1.39
N SER A 412 -5.51 29.13 -1.32
CA SER A 412 -6.64 28.23 -1.09
C SER A 412 -7.42 27.99 -2.39
N CYS A 413 -7.65 26.73 -2.77
CA CYS A 413 -8.34 26.38 -4.01
C CYS A 413 -9.60 25.54 -3.76
N ASN A 414 -10.67 25.85 -4.51
CA ASN A 414 -11.97 25.16 -4.45
C ASN A 414 -12.32 24.41 -5.75
N LYS A 415 -11.36 24.28 -6.67
CA LYS A 415 -11.52 23.58 -7.97
C LYS A 415 -10.84 22.22 -8.00
N MET A 416 -10.40 21.73 -6.86
CA MET A 416 -9.71 20.46 -6.70
C MET A 416 -10.27 19.72 -5.50
N ASP A 417 -10.28 18.40 -5.58
CA ASP A 417 -10.56 17.53 -4.45
C ASP A 417 -9.31 16.70 -4.15
N LEU A 418 -8.68 16.99 -3.01
CA LEU A 418 -7.55 16.21 -2.51
C LEU A 418 -7.99 15.15 -1.50
N GLY A 419 -9.29 14.91 -1.34
CA GLY A 419 -9.85 13.85 -0.52
C GLY A 419 -9.72 12.49 -1.17
N VAL A 420 -10.28 11.47 -0.52
CA VAL A 420 -10.50 10.15 -1.12
C VAL A 420 -11.97 10.09 -1.56
N PRO A 421 -12.28 9.78 -2.83
CA PRO A 421 -11.40 9.29 -3.91
C PRO A 421 -10.92 10.39 -4.89
N GLY A 422 -11.05 11.67 -4.55
CA GLY A 422 -10.81 12.80 -5.45
C GLY A 422 -9.38 12.88 -6.00
N TYR A 423 -8.36 12.70 -5.17
CA TYR A 423 -6.97 12.84 -5.63
C TYR A 423 -6.48 11.66 -6.47
N LEU A 424 -5.78 11.95 -7.58
CA LEU A 424 -5.20 10.94 -8.47
C LEU A 424 -3.68 10.95 -8.56
N ALA A 425 -3.07 12.13 -8.70
CA ALA A 425 -1.62 12.25 -8.91
C ALA A 425 -1.13 13.70 -8.78
N SER A 426 0.18 13.89 -8.72
CA SER A 426 0.80 15.21 -8.87
C SER A 426 2.22 15.14 -9.42
N ASP A 427 2.68 16.25 -10.00
CA ASP A 427 4.11 16.54 -10.27
C ASP A 427 4.76 17.39 -9.15
N GLY A 428 4.04 17.63 -8.05
CA GLY A 428 4.42 18.46 -6.91
C GLY A 428 3.92 19.91 -6.96
N LYS A 429 3.36 20.38 -8.09
CA LYS A 429 2.82 21.74 -8.28
C LYS A 429 1.44 21.75 -8.92
N VAL A 430 1.18 20.79 -9.79
CA VAL A 430 -0.08 20.54 -10.45
C VAL A 430 -0.63 19.24 -9.92
N VAL A 431 -1.90 19.22 -9.53
CA VAL A 431 -2.60 18.03 -9.08
C VAL A 431 -3.55 17.55 -10.17
N ILE A 432 -3.63 16.23 -10.34
CA ILE A 432 -4.69 15.58 -11.11
C ILE A 432 -5.72 15.08 -10.10
N THR A 433 -6.96 15.48 -10.28
CA THR A 433 -8.05 15.27 -9.32
C THR A 433 -9.37 15.03 -10.04
N ARG A 434 -10.27 14.28 -9.40
CA ARG A 434 -11.69 14.21 -9.73
C ARG A 434 -12.41 15.24 -8.87
N PRO A 435 -12.91 16.34 -9.44
CA PRO A 435 -13.65 17.32 -8.66
C PRO A 435 -14.92 16.69 -8.08
N TRP A 436 -15.42 17.29 -7.01
CA TRP A 436 -16.63 16.81 -6.33
C TRP A 436 -17.83 16.84 -7.29
N ASN A 437 -18.36 15.66 -7.63
CA ASN A 437 -19.52 15.55 -8.51
C ASN A 437 -20.82 15.83 -7.75
N THR A 438 -21.69 16.64 -8.33
CA THR A 438 -23.05 16.85 -7.80
C THR A 438 -23.93 15.65 -8.13
N VAL A 439 -24.82 15.26 -7.20
CA VAL A 439 -25.79 14.18 -7.42
C VAL A 439 -26.60 14.45 -8.70
N GLY A 440 -26.59 13.50 -9.64
CA GLY A 440 -27.29 13.62 -10.92
C GLY A 440 -26.44 14.11 -12.10
N ALA A 441 -25.13 14.30 -11.91
CA ALA A 441 -24.19 14.47 -13.03
C ALA A 441 -24.28 13.30 -14.02
N LYS A 442 -24.11 13.58 -15.32
CA LYS A 442 -24.15 12.56 -16.41
C LYS A 442 -22.76 12.12 -16.86
N GLU A 443 -21.73 12.83 -16.44
CA GLU A 443 -20.32 12.59 -16.74
C GLU A 443 -19.53 12.83 -15.44
N ASP A 444 -18.45 12.08 -15.27
CA ASP A 444 -17.39 12.35 -14.29
C ASP A 444 -16.30 13.20 -14.96
N HIS A 445 -15.45 13.86 -14.18
CA HIS A 445 -14.40 14.72 -14.70
C HIS A 445 -13.05 14.39 -14.06
N VAL A 446 -11.98 14.53 -14.82
CA VAL A 446 -10.61 14.48 -14.31
C VAL A 446 -9.83 15.67 -14.81
N ASN A 447 -9.32 16.47 -13.88
CA ASN A 447 -8.78 17.79 -14.16
C ASN A 447 -7.38 17.94 -13.61
N ALA A 448 -6.54 18.71 -14.30
CA ALA A 448 -5.30 19.23 -13.73
C ALA A 448 -5.50 20.63 -13.18
N VAL A 449 -5.05 20.86 -11.95
CA VAL A 449 -5.14 22.15 -11.27
C VAL A 449 -3.74 22.57 -10.80
N ASP A 450 -3.31 23.76 -11.23
CA ASP A 450 -2.12 24.41 -10.66
C ASP A 450 -2.43 24.88 -9.24
N THR A 451 -1.72 24.35 -8.24
CA THR A 451 -2.02 24.59 -6.83
C THR A 451 -1.65 25.99 -6.36
N SER A 452 -0.80 26.71 -7.10
CA SER A 452 -0.40 28.08 -6.75
C SER A 452 -1.40 29.12 -7.24
N THR A 453 -2.03 28.88 -8.39
CA THR A 453 -2.97 29.82 -9.05
C THR A 453 -4.43 29.37 -9.00
N CYS A 454 -4.70 28.13 -8.60
CA CYS A 454 -6.00 27.47 -8.68
C CYS A 454 -6.58 27.41 -10.11
N ALA A 455 -5.73 27.56 -11.12
CA ALA A 455 -6.14 27.48 -12.52
C ALA A 455 -6.33 26.01 -12.93
N VAL A 456 -7.49 25.70 -13.52
CA VAL A 456 -7.71 24.43 -14.20
C VAL A 456 -6.96 24.51 -15.53
N LEU A 457 -5.98 23.64 -15.69
CA LEU A 457 -5.11 23.60 -16.87
C LEU A 457 -5.77 22.82 -18.01
N TRP A 458 -6.40 21.70 -17.68
CA TRP A 458 -7.20 20.88 -18.59
C TRP A 458 -8.22 20.07 -17.79
N ASP A 459 -9.23 19.57 -18.51
CA ASP A 459 -10.38 18.84 -18.00
C ASP A 459 -10.69 17.73 -19.02
N ILE A 460 -10.81 16.49 -18.54
CA ILE A 460 -11.20 15.33 -19.34
C ILE A 460 -12.58 14.87 -18.85
N PRO A 461 -13.64 15.01 -19.68
CA PRO A 461 -14.92 14.41 -19.37
C PRO A 461 -14.83 12.89 -19.53
N ILE A 462 -15.36 12.17 -18.55
CA ILE A 462 -15.44 10.71 -18.52
C ILE A 462 -16.93 10.35 -18.52
N PRO A 463 -17.41 9.65 -19.55
CA PRO A 463 -18.78 9.15 -19.56
C PRO A 463 -19.06 8.32 -18.30
N MET A 464 -20.21 8.51 -17.66
CA MET A 464 -20.60 7.64 -16.55
C MET A 464 -20.73 6.19 -17.01
N GLY A 465 -19.96 5.30 -16.40
CA GLY A 465 -19.85 3.89 -16.76
C GLY A 465 -18.57 3.26 -16.19
N ASP A 466 -18.02 2.28 -16.90
CA ASP A 466 -16.83 1.52 -16.48
C ASP A 466 -15.51 2.22 -16.83
N ASP A 467 -15.55 3.27 -17.63
CA ASP A 467 -14.39 4.09 -17.96
C ASP A 467 -13.89 4.84 -16.72
N ARG A 468 -12.62 4.62 -16.35
CA ARG A 468 -12.01 5.28 -15.20
C ARG A 468 -10.55 5.63 -15.48
N ILE A 469 -10.14 6.83 -15.09
CA ILE A 469 -8.74 7.25 -15.15
C ILE A 469 -8.08 7.01 -13.81
N TYR A 470 -6.94 6.32 -13.80
CA TYR A 470 -6.17 6.06 -12.61
C TYR A 470 -4.69 6.35 -12.82
N ARG A 471 -3.99 6.57 -11.70
CA ARG A 471 -2.54 6.48 -11.68
C ARG A 471 -2.07 5.05 -11.45
N ARG A 472 -1.04 4.63 -12.19
CA ARG A 472 -0.28 3.38 -12.04
C ARG A 472 1.20 3.71 -12.14
N GLY A 473 1.93 3.60 -11.03
CA GLY A 473 3.31 4.10 -10.95
C GLY A 473 3.35 5.56 -11.38
N ASN A 474 4.24 5.93 -12.29
CA ASN A 474 4.32 7.30 -12.84
C ASN A 474 3.55 7.48 -14.16
N THR A 475 2.54 6.63 -14.41
CA THR A 475 1.72 6.67 -15.63
C THR A 475 0.24 6.89 -15.28
N ILE A 476 -0.44 7.74 -16.05
CA ILE A 476 -1.90 7.88 -16.01
C ILE A 476 -2.50 6.97 -17.06
N VAL A 477 -3.44 6.12 -16.65
CA VAL A 477 -4.10 5.13 -17.50
C VAL A 477 -5.60 5.34 -17.43
N GLN A 478 -6.23 5.50 -18.59
CA GLN A 478 -7.68 5.33 -18.74
C GLN A 478 -7.96 3.84 -18.97
N ASN A 479 -8.82 3.28 -18.14
CA ASN A 479 -9.20 1.89 -18.14
C ASN A 479 -10.69 1.76 -18.47
N SER A 480 -11.01 0.94 -19.47
CA SER A 480 -12.34 0.40 -19.75
C SER A 480 -12.30 -1.12 -19.65
N ASP A 481 -13.46 -1.78 -19.71
CA ASP A 481 -13.53 -3.25 -19.66
C ASP A 481 -12.66 -3.97 -20.70
N THR A 482 -12.33 -3.33 -21.82
CA THR A 482 -11.64 -3.99 -22.94
C THR A 482 -10.43 -3.22 -23.49
N GLU A 483 -10.16 -2.02 -22.98
CA GLU A 483 -9.11 -1.15 -23.49
C GLU A 483 -8.40 -0.41 -22.36
N LEU A 484 -7.07 -0.35 -22.45
CA LEU A 484 -6.23 0.52 -21.63
C LEU A 484 -5.57 1.56 -22.53
N LYS A 485 -5.61 2.82 -22.11
CA LYS A 485 -4.95 3.92 -22.81
C LYS A 485 -4.04 4.67 -21.84
N GLN A 486 -2.80 4.91 -22.26
CA GLN A 486 -1.97 5.90 -21.59
C GLN A 486 -2.51 7.29 -21.87
N ILE A 487 -2.69 8.08 -20.82
CA ILE A 487 -2.97 9.51 -20.91
C ILE A 487 -1.67 10.26 -20.64
N VAL A 488 -1.13 10.90 -21.68
CA VAL A 488 0.13 11.64 -21.62
C VAL A 488 -0.16 13.06 -21.16
N VAL A 489 0.18 13.33 -19.90
CA VAL A 489 -0.03 14.62 -19.24
C VAL A 489 1.22 15.50 -19.23
N SER A 490 2.38 14.97 -19.63
CA SER A 490 3.71 15.60 -19.52
C SER A 490 4.39 15.95 -20.83
#